data_AF-A0A326RTI9-F1
#
_entry.id   AF-A0A326RTI9-F1
#
_cell.length_a   1.000
_cell.length_b   1.000
_cell.length_c   1.000
_cell.angle_alpha   90.00
_cell.angle_beta   90.00
_cell.angle_gamma   90.00
#
_symmetry.space_group_name_H-M   'P 1'
#
loop_
_entity.id
_entity.type
_entity.pdbx_description
1 polymer ?
#
loop_
_entity_poly.entity_id
_entity_poly.type
_entity_poly.pdbx_seq_one_letter_code
_entity_poly.pdbx_strand_id
1 'polypeptide(L)'
;MFRGNSTTASGRQSELIERNRLNGLIFPQLNLYKMKITKESIKKIAHLARLEFDENSAEKMSKDMSQILDWVEQLNEVDTSGVEPLTTMSSEVNVMREDKVGNHLSHEEALKNAPKSDSDYFRVPKVLE
;
A
#
# COMPACT_ATOMS: atom_id res chain seq x y z
N MET A 1 29.10 -42.22 -24.81
CA MET A 1 28.21 -41.58 -25.81
C MET A 1 26.92 -41.18 -25.08
N PHE A 2 26.92 -40.03 -24.41
CA PHE A 2 25.74 -39.47 -23.74
C PHE A 2 25.72 -37.98 -24.08
N ARG A 3 24.86 -37.58 -25.04
CA ARG A 3 24.61 -36.17 -25.34
C ARG A 3 23.57 -35.67 -24.34
N GLY A 4 24.04 -35.07 -23.25
CA GLY A 4 23.19 -34.32 -22.34
C GLY A 4 22.84 -32.97 -22.98
N ASN A 5 21.58 -32.77 -23.36
CA ASN A 5 21.08 -31.47 -23.77
C ASN A 5 21.09 -30.55 -22.54
N SER A 6 22.11 -29.71 -22.44
CA SER A 6 22.15 -28.58 -21.50
C SER A 6 21.19 -27.50 -21.98
N THR A 7 19.90 -27.65 -21.70
CA THR A 7 18.93 -26.56 -21.83
C THR A 7 19.22 -25.56 -20.71
N THR A 8 20.11 -24.62 -20.99
CA THR A 8 20.49 -23.51 -20.13
C THR A 8 19.26 -22.77 -19.61
N ALA A 9 19.18 -22.56 -18.28
CA ALA A 9 18.11 -21.83 -17.61
C ALA A 9 17.88 -20.39 -18.14
N SER A 10 18.85 -19.86 -18.89
CA SER A 10 18.77 -18.58 -19.61
C SER A 10 17.68 -18.55 -20.70
N GLY A 11 17.42 -19.66 -21.40
CA GLY A 11 16.42 -19.70 -22.49
C GLY A 11 14.97 -19.68 -22.02
N ARG A 12 14.69 -20.19 -20.81
CA ARG A 12 13.35 -20.18 -20.22
C ARG A 12 12.97 -18.80 -19.69
N GLN A 13 13.94 -17.98 -19.26
CA GLN A 13 13.67 -16.61 -18.85
C GLN A 13 13.42 -15.67 -20.05
N SER A 14 14.10 -15.86 -21.17
CA SER A 14 13.84 -15.09 -22.40
C SER A 14 12.45 -15.37 -22.99
N GLU A 15 11.97 -16.62 -22.96
CA GLU A 15 10.60 -16.96 -23.41
C GLU A 15 9.50 -16.39 -22.49
N LEU A 16 9.77 -16.24 -21.19
CA LEU A 16 8.86 -15.59 -20.24
C LEU A 16 8.79 -14.06 -20.44
N ILE A 17 9.90 -13.43 -20.82
CA ILE A 17 9.96 -11.99 -21.13
C ILE A 17 9.30 -11.69 -22.48
N GLU A 18 9.45 -12.56 -23.49
CA GLU A 18 8.78 -12.42 -24.80
C GLU A 18 7.27 -12.72 -24.72
N ARG A 19 6.84 -13.69 -23.91
CA ARG A 19 5.40 -13.91 -23.63
C ARG A 19 4.75 -12.71 -22.94
N ASN A 20 5.49 -11.99 -22.09
CA ASN A 20 5.00 -10.76 -21.46
C ASN A 20 5.05 -9.53 -22.39
N ARG A 21 5.85 -9.56 -23.47
CA ARG A 21 5.84 -8.51 -24.51
C ARG A 21 4.64 -8.59 -25.44
N LEU A 22 4.15 -9.79 -25.74
CA LEU A 22 2.96 -9.96 -26.61
C LEU A 22 1.63 -9.70 -25.89
N ASN A 23 1.61 -9.72 -24.55
CA ASN A 23 0.46 -9.27 -23.76
C ASN A 23 0.42 -7.74 -23.55
N GLY A 24 1.43 -7.00 -24.05
CA GLY A 24 1.56 -5.55 -23.92
C GLY A 24 0.99 -4.72 -25.08
N LEU A 25 0.33 -5.35 -26.06
CA LEU A 25 -0.21 -4.66 -27.25
C LEU A 25 -1.71 -4.86 -27.49
N ILE A 26 -2.45 -5.28 -26.45
CA ILE A 26 -3.91 -5.13 -26.43
C ILE A 26 -4.24 -4.27 -25.21
N PHE A 27 -3.97 -2.97 -25.30
CA PHE A 27 -4.78 -2.02 -24.54
C PHE A 27 -6.15 -2.01 -25.22
N PRO A 28 -7.21 -2.58 -24.60
CA PRO A 28 -8.54 -2.32 -25.09
C PRO A 28 -8.77 -0.83 -24.87
N GLN A 29 -8.87 -0.09 -25.98
CA GLN A 29 -9.33 1.28 -26.00
C GLN A 29 -10.61 1.39 -25.16
N LEU A 30 -10.62 2.38 -24.27
CA LEU A 30 -11.71 2.76 -23.37
C LEU A 30 -12.12 1.69 -22.33
N ASN A 31 -11.46 1.73 -21.17
CA ASN A 31 -12.25 1.71 -19.95
C ASN A 31 -12.20 3.12 -19.38
N LEU A 32 -13.32 3.84 -19.55
CA LEU A 32 -13.66 5.04 -18.79
C LEU A 32 -13.59 4.62 -17.32
N TYR A 33 -12.43 4.72 -16.67
CA TYR A 33 -12.25 4.28 -15.29
C TYR A 33 -12.82 5.32 -14.35
N LYS A 34 -14.10 5.68 -14.55
CA LYS A 34 -14.83 6.47 -13.58
C LYS A 34 -15.15 5.55 -12.43
N MET A 35 -14.17 5.42 -11.53
CA MET A 35 -14.27 4.58 -10.34
C MET A 35 -15.28 5.25 -9.40
N LYS A 36 -16.57 4.99 -9.64
CA LYS A 36 -17.62 5.46 -8.73
C LYS A 36 -17.46 4.71 -7.42
N ILE A 37 -16.96 5.42 -6.42
CA ILE A 37 -16.92 4.94 -5.05
C ILE A 37 -18.35 4.66 -4.62
N THR A 38 -18.64 3.42 -4.26
CA THR A 38 -19.91 3.01 -3.69
C THR A 38 -19.86 3.09 -2.17
N LYS A 39 -21.03 3.07 -1.54
CA LYS A 39 -21.17 3.06 -0.09
C LYS A 39 -20.50 1.85 0.56
N GLU A 40 -20.57 0.69 -0.07
CA GLU A 40 -19.87 -0.53 0.38
C GLU A 40 -18.36 -0.37 0.33
N SER A 41 -17.85 0.36 -0.68
CA SER A 41 -16.42 0.65 -0.81
C SER A 41 -15.95 1.56 0.32
N ILE A 42 -16.74 2.59 0.68
CA ILE A 42 -16.47 3.42 1.86
C ILE A 42 -16.49 2.59 3.14
N LYS A 43 -17.47 1.70 3.34
CA LYS A 43 -17.53 0.83 4.53
C LYS A 43 -16.31 -0.08 4.63
N LYS A 44 -15.82 -0.63 3.51
CA LYS A 44 -14.58 -1.44 3.48
C LYS A 44 -13.35 -0.61 3.85
N ILE A 45 -13.19 0.57 3.25
CA ILE A 45 -12.07 1.48 3.54
C ILE A 45 -12.12 1.93 5.00
N ALA A 46 -13.30 2.27 5.51
CA ALA A 46 -13.52 2.63 6.90
C ALA A 46 -13.08 1.52 7.85
N HIS A 47 -13.44 0.27 7.55
CA HIS A 47 -13.01 -0.87 8.35
C HIS A 47 -11.48 -1.04 8.36
N LEU A 48 -10.82 -0.88 7.21
CA LEU A 48 -9.35 -0.92 7.11
C LEU A 48 -8.68 0.21 7.89
N ALA A 49 -9.26 1.41 7.86
CA ALA A 49 -8.78 2.57 8.58
C ALA A 49 -9.23 2.62 10.06
N ARG A 50 -9.99 1.62 10.53
CA ARG A 50 -10.60 1.58 11.88
C ARG A 50 -11.45 2.81 12.20
N LEU A 51 -12.20 3.30 11.21
CA LEU A 51 -13.16 4.39 11.33
C LEU A 51 -14.59 3.86 11.38
N GLU A 52 -15.42 4.47 12.22
CA GLU A 52 -16.86 4.22 12.29
C GLU A 52 -17.62 5.37 11.64
N PHE A 53 -18.61 5.05 10.80
CA PHE A 53 -19.47 6.02 10.13
C PHE A 53 -20.93 5.66 10.35
N ASP A 54 -21.76 6.67 10.60
CA ASP A 54 -23.20 6.55 10.44
C ASP A 54 -23.58 6.51 8.95
N GLU A 55 -24.82 6.07 8.66
CA GLU A 55 -25.24 5.86 7.27
C GLU A 55 -25.31 7.14 6.43
N ASN A 56 -25.56 8.30 7.06
CA ASN A 56 -25.62 9.59 6.37
C ASN A 56 -24.20 10.11 6.09
N SER A 57 -23.29 9.99 7.05
CA SER A 57 -21.89 10.36 6.88
C SER A 57 -21.19 9.48 5.83
N ALA A 58 -21.52 8.20 5.74
CA ALA A 58 -20.99 7.31 4.72
C ALA A 58 -21.38 7.74 3.30
N GLU A 59 -22.62 8.20 3.10
CA GLU A 59 -23.10 8.69 1.80
C GLU A 59 -22.41 10.00 1.42
N LYS A 60 -22.28 10.94 2.36
CA LYS A 60 -21.54 12.18 2.15
C LYS A 60 -20.07 11.90 1.79
N MET A 61 -19.42 11.02 2.55
CA MET A 61 -18.02 10.62 2.30
C MET A 61 -17.85 9.97 0.93
N SER A 62 -18.81 9.16 0.48
CA SER A 62 -18.79 8.56 -0.87
C SER A 62 -18.74 9.63 -1.96
N LYS A 63 -19.52 10.70 -1.80
CA LYS A 63 -19.56 11.82 -2.73
C LYS A 63 -18.27 12.65 -2.68
N ASP A 64 -17.75 12.91 -1.48
CA ASP A 64 -16.52 13.70 -1.30
C ASP A 64 -15.30 12.95 -1.84
N MET A 65 -15.18 11.64 -1.55
CA MET A 65 -14.11 10.79 -2.09
C MET A 65 -14.18 10.68 -3.62
N SER A 66 -15.39 10.57 -4.19
CA SER A 66 -15.54 10.55 -5.66
C SER A 66 -15.01 11.84 -6.30
N GLN A 67 -15.29 13.01 -5.70
CA GLN A 67 -14.77 14.29 -6.19
C GLN A 67 -13.24 14.39 -6.10
N ILE A 68 -12.65 13.87 -5.01
CA ILE A 68 -11.19 13.85 -4.83
C ILE A 68 -10.55 12.96 -5.90
N LEU A 69 -11.12 11.78 -6.17
CA LEU A 69 -10.60 10.89 -7.21
C LEU A 69 -10.76 11.49 -8.61
N ASP A 70 -11.91 12.10 -8.92
CA ASP A 70 -12.12 12.82 -10.18
C ASP A 70 -11.07 13.95 -10.37
N TRP A 71 -10.65 14.61 -9.28
CA TRP A 71 -9.59 15.62 -9.33
C TRP A 71 -8.19 15.00 -9.53
N VAL A 72 -7.88 13.90 -8.83
CA VAL A 72 -6.60 13.18 -8.96
C VAL A 72 -6.45 12.56 -10.36
N GLU A 73 -7.55 12.21 -11.03
CA GLU A 73 -7.53 11.70 -12.41
C GLU A 73 -6.89 12.66 -13.41
N GLN A 74 -6.84 13.97 -13.12
CA GLN A 74 -6.12 14.96 -13.94
C GLN A 74 -4.63 14.64 -14.06
N LEU A 75 -4.03 13.94 -13.08
CA LEU A 75 -2.63 13.51 -13.14
C LEU A 75 -2.38 12.48 -14.25
N ASN A 76 -3.40 11.77 -14.73
CA ASN A 76 -3.26 10.81 -15.83
C ASN A 76 -3.03 11.49 -17.19
N GLU A 77 -3.29 12.79 -17.31
CA GLU A 77 -3.02 13.56 -18.54
C GLU A 77 -1.52 13.80 -18.75
N VAL A 78 -0.71 13.63 -17.71
CA VAL A 78 0.74 13.82 -17.75
C VAL A 78 1.43 12.51 -18.11
N ASP A 79 2.16 12.49 -19.22
CA ASP A 79 3.00 11.35 -19.59
C ASP A 79 4.19 11.23 -18.64
N THR A 80 4.25 10.09 -17.95
CA THR A 80 5.33 9.73 -17.01
C THR A 80 6.15 8.56 -17.55
N SER A 81 6.03 8.23 -18.84
CA SER A 81 6.79 7.16 -19.47
C SER A 81 8.30 7.40 -19.35
N GLY A 82 9.01 6.46 -18.73
CA GLY A 82 10.46 6.54 -18.51
C GLY A 82 10.90 7.45 -17.37
N VAL A 83 9.98 7.98 -16.55
CA VAL A 83 10.30 8.71 -15.32
C VAL A 83 10.32 7.75 -14.13
N GLU A 84 11.48 7.66 -13.46
CA GLU A 84 11.62 6.84 -12.25
C GLU A 84 10.82 7.47 -11.07
N PRO A 85 10.08 6.67 -10.29
CA PRO A 85 9.36 7.16 -9.13
C PRO A 85 10.29 7.74 -8.06
N LEU A 86 9.93 8.92 -7.56
CA LEU A 86 10.66 9.58 -6.49
C LEU A 86 10.23 9.00 -5.12
N THR A 87 11.12 8.24 -4.49
CA THR A 87 10.84 7.56 -3.20
C THR A 87 11.31 8.33 -1.97
N THR A 88 12.45 9.00 -2.07
CA THR A 88 13.04 9.83 -1.02
C THR A 88 13.81 10.98 -1.65
N MET A 89 13.83 12.12 -0.97
CA MET A 89 14.65 13.28 -1.36
C MET A 89 16.08 13.18 -0.82
N SER A 90 16.34 12.27 0.12
CA SER A 90 17.65 12.08 0.74
C SER A 90 18.54 11.20 -0.14
N SER A 91 19.83 11.55 -0.22
CA SER A 91 20.86 10.76 -0.88
C SER A 91 21.43 9.65 0.00
N GLU A 92 20.94 9.51 1.22
CA GLU A 92 21.41 8.53 2.19
C GLU A 92 21.04 7.10 1.78
N VAL A 93 22.05 6.23 1.75
CA VAL A 93 21.90 4.82 1.41
C VAL A 93 22.47 4.00 2.57
N ASN A 94 21.70 3.04 3.07
CA ASN A 94 22.13 2.11 4.12
C ASN A 94 22.60 2.79 5.42
N VAL A 95 21.86 3.80 5.90
CA VAL A 95 22.12 4.39 7.22
C VAL A 95 21.67 3.40 8.29
N MET A 96 22.62 2.59 8.76
CA MET A 96 22.40 1.57 9.77
C MET A 96 22.69 2.13 11.17
N ARG A 97 21.86 1.76 12.14
CA ARG A 97 22.12 2.01 13.56
C ARG A 97 23.14 0.99 14.07
N GLU A 98 24.12 1.44 14.86
CA GLU A 98 25.04 0.56 15.58
C GLU A 98 24.28 -0.33 16.57
N ASP A 99 24.68 -1.60 16.70
CA ASP A 99 24.08 -2.55 17.64
C ASP A 99 24.61 -2.33 19.07
N LYS A 100 24.18 -1.23 19.68
CA LYS A 100 24.47 -0.88 21.08
C LYS A 100 23.15 -0.61 21.81
N VAL A 101 23.14 -0.92 23.11
CA VAL A 101 22.02 -0.59 24.00
C VAL A 101 21.90 0.93 24.08
N GLY A 102 20.68 1.43 23.84
CA GLY A 102 20.37 2.86 23.89
C GLY A 102 19.73 3.27 25.21
N ASN A 103 19.38 4.55 25.32
CA ASN A 103 18.55 5.02 26.41
C ASN A 103 17.11 4.55 26.18
N HIS A 104 16.53 3.93 27.21
CA HIS A 104 15.15 3.45 27.18
C HIS A 104 14.30 4.32 28.10
N LEU A 105 13.02 4.49 27.75
CA LEU A 105 12.06 5.14 28.63
C LEU A 105 11.90 4.32 29.90
N SER A 106 11.76 5.00 31.05
CA SER A 106 11.33 4.30 32.26
C SER A 106 9.90 3.80 32.09
N HIS A 107 9.56 2.79 32.88
CA HIS A 107 8.23 2.20 32.89
C HIS A 107 7.12 3.23 33.17
N GLU A 108 7.35 4.10 34.15
CA GLU A 108 6.41 5.17 34.52
C GLU A 108 6.21 6.16 33.36
N GLU A 109 7.29 6.56 32.67
CA GLU A 109 7.23 7.45 31.53
C GLU A 109 6.49 6.82 30.34
N ALA A 110 6.69 5.51 30.11
CA ALA A 110 6.01 4.78 29.05
C ALA A 110 4.49 4.70 29.27
N LEU A 111 4.05 4.54 30.53
CA LEU A 111 2.63 4.42 30.88
C LEU A 111 1.93 5.75 31.12
N LYS A 112 2.67 6.86 31.21
CA LYS A 112 2.14 8.20 31.54
C LYS A 112 0.97 8.64 30.66
N ASN A 113 0.98 8.27 29.39
CA ASN A 113 -0.06 8.63 28.41
C ASN A 113 -1.05 7.49 28.12
N ALA A 114 -0.96 6.36 28.84
CA ALA A 114 -1.87 5.24 28.64
C ALA A 114 -3.30 5.62 29.10
N PRO A 115 -4.33 5.49 28.24
CA PRO A 115 -5.72 5.76 28.64
C PRO A 115 -6.20 4.87 29.80
N LYS A 116 -5.71 3.63 29.84
CA LYS A 116 -5.88 2.69 30.95
C LYS A 116 -4.61 1.86 31.09
N SER A 117 -4.08 1.77 32.30
CA SER A 117 -3.00 0.86 32.68
C SER A 117 -3.43 -0.02 33.84
N ASP A 118 -2.74 -1.14 34.00
CA ASP A 118 -2.89 -2.03 35.15
C ASP A 118 -1.51 -2.48 35.62
N SER A 119 -1.08 -1.93 36.75
CA SER A 119 0.29 -2.00 37.27
C SER A 119 1.32 -1.76 36.18
N ASP A 120 1.78 -2.84 35.53
CA ASP A 120 2.85 -2.82 34.56
C ASP A 120 2.44 -2.95 33.09
N TYR A 121 1.14 -2.89 32.80
CA TYR A 121 0.63 -3.20 31.46
C TYR A 121 -0.35 -2.15 30.93
N PHE A 122 -0.41 -2.02 29.61
CA PHE A 122 -1.51 -1.33 28.93
C PHE A 122 -2.77 -2.20 28.98
N ARG A 123 -3.86 -1.65 29.51
CA ARG A 123 -5.13 -2.38 29.61
C ARG A 123 -5.98 -2.13 28.37
N VAL A 124 -6.23 -3.18 27.61
CA VAL A 124 -7.10 -3.16 26.41
C VAL A 124 -8.30 -4.10 26.59
N PRO A 125 -9.43 -3.87 25.89
CA PRO A 125 -10.53 -4.83 25.84
C PRO A 125 -10.04 -6.20 25.35
N LYS A 126 -10.63 -7.27 25.90
CA LYS A 126 -10.31 -8.64 25.49
C LYS A 126 -10.68 -8.82 24.01
N VAL A 127 -9.74 -9.33 23.22
CA VAL A 127 -10.01 -9.75 21.85
C VAL A 127 -10.87 -11.02 21.92
N LEU A 128 -12.08 -10.94 21.38
CA LEU A 128 -12.98 -12.07 21.18
C LEU A 128 -13.07 -12.31 19.67
N GLU A 129 -13.01 -13.58 19.25
CA GLU A 129 -13.23 -14.00 17.85
C GLU A 129 -14.72 -14.15 17.55
#